data_AF-A0A178IJV1-F1
#
_entry.id   AF-A0A178IJV1-F1
#
_cell.length_a   1.000
_cell.length_b   1.000
_cell.length_c   1.000
_cell.angle_alpha   90.00
_cell.angle_beta   90.00
_cell.angle_gamma   90.00
#
_symmetry.space_group_name_H-M   'P 1'
#
loop_
_entity.id
_entity.type
_entity.pdbx_description
1 polymer ?
#
loop_
_entity_poly.entity_id
_entity_poly.type
_entity_poly.pdbx_seq_one_letter_code
_entity_poly.pdbx_strand_id
1 'polypeptide(L)'
;MPAHAAQFAPPLILAQVPSQVKTGFQYGLGLLFMVGFIWGVINIWGGADRLKKGDADGKMGIVSGIIIAGAAAIMAAMFYIFGMSDGALTPQF
;
A
#
# COMPACT_ATOMS: atom_id res chain seq x y z
N MET A 1 28.47 12.74 -49.61
CA MET A 1 27.14 12.93 -48.98
C MET A 1 26.68 11.57 -48.45
N PRO A 2 26.75 11.27 -47.14
CA PRO A 2 26.32 9.98 -46.64
C PRO A 2 24.79 9.96 -46.46
N ALA A 3 24.14 9.04 -47.15
CA ALA A 3 22.72 8.76 -47.04
C ALA A 3 22.43 8.20 -45.63
N HIS A 4 21.59 8.91 -44.87
CA HIS A 4 21.06 8.43 -43.60
C HIS A 4 20.03 7.34 -43.90
N ALA A 5 20.44 6.08 -43.72
CA ALA A 5 19.51 4.96 -43.69
C ALA A 5 18.57 5.15 -42.49
N ALA A 6 17.32 5.51 -42.76
CA ALA A 6 16.27 5.57 -41.76
C ALA A 6 16.09 4.16 -41.16
N GLN A 7 16.58 3.97 -39.93
CA GLN A 7 16.35 2.76 -39.17
C GLN A 7 14.86 2.71 -38.79
N PHE A 8 14.08 1.95 -39.54
CA PHE A 8 12.73 1.54 -39.15
C PHE A 8 12.84 0.49 -38.05
N ALA A 9 13.13 0.92 -36.82
CA ALA A 9 12.90 0.10 -35.64
C ALA A 9 11.38 0.15 -35.35
N PRO A 10 10.66 -0.98 -35.41
CA PRO A 10 9.26 -0.99 -35.01
C PRO A 10 9.17 -0.55 -33.54
N PRO A 11 8.19 0.29 -33.16
CA PRO A 11 8.01 0.66 -31.76
C PRO A 11 7.80 -0.62 -30.96
N LEU A 12 8.69 -0.87 -30.00
CA LEU A 12 8.54 -1.93 -29.03
C LEU A 12 7.34 -1.57 -28.14
N ILE A 13 6.14 -1.98 -28.55
CA ILE A 13 4.93 -1.81 -27.75
C ILE A 13 4.99 -2.82 -26.61
N LEU A 14 5.60 -2.40 -25.51
CA LEU A 14 5.46 -3.05 -24.21
C LEU A 14 4.00 -2.92 -23.81
N ALA A 15 3.37 -3.99 -23.32
CA ALA A 15 2.00 -3.96 -22.81
C ALA A 15 1.93 -3.01 -21.60
N GLN A 16 1.57 -1.74 -21.85
CA GLN A 16 1.41 -0.75 -20.80
C GLN A 16 0.05 -0.93 -20.15
N VAL A 17 0.04 -1.08 -18.83
CA VAL A 17 -1.22 -1.09 -18.06
C VAL A 17 -1.91 0.26 -18.27
N PRO A 18 -3.19 0.29 -18.66
CA PRO A 18 -3.92 1.54 -18.81
C PRO A 18 -3.90 2.36 -17.52
N SER A 19 -3.62 3.65 -17.62
CA SER A 19 -3.49 4.56 -16.47
C SER A 19 -4.73 4.52 -15.57
N GLN A 20 -5.92 4.40 -16.16
CA GLN A 20 -7.18 4.31 -15.42
C GLN A 20 -7.27 3.05 -14.54
N VAL A 21 -6.72 1.92 -14.99
CA VAL A 21 -6.65 0.67 -14.21
C VAL A 21 -5.66 0.83 -13.05
N LYS A 22 -4.49 1.45 -13.30
CA LYS A 22 -3.52 1.80 -12.25
C LYS A 22 -4.17 2.67 -11.17
N THR A 23 -4.85 3.73 -11.57
CA THR A 23 -5.52 4.67 -10.66
C THR A 23 -6.61 3.99 -9.84
N GLY A 24 -7.46 3.17 -10.47
CA GLY A 24 -8.51 2.43 -9.75
C GLY A 24 -7.93 1.45 -8.71
N PHE A 25 -6.85 0.75 -9.07
CA PHE A 25 -6.15 -0.16 -8.16
C PHE A 25 -5.53 0.58 -6.97
N GLN A 26 -4.91 1.74 -7.21
CA GLN A 26 -4.35 2.59 -6.16
C GLN A 26 -5.41 3.05 -5.16
N TYR A 27 -6.54 3.57 -5.64
CA TYR A 27 -7.65 3.96 -4.75
C TYR A 27 -8.21 2.78 -3.95
N GLY A 28 -8.40 1.63 -4.61
CA GLY A 28 -8.87 0.41 -3.95
C GLY A 28 -7.91 -0.06 -2.85
N LEU A 29 -6.61 -0.08 -3.15
CA LEU A 29 -5.58 -0.47 -2.19
C LEU A 29 -5.49 0.51 -1.00
N GLY A 30 -5.59 1.81 -1.27
CA GLY A 30 -5.66 2.84 -0.22
C GLY A 30 -6.86 2.65 0.70
N LEU A 31 -8.03 2.34 0.15
CA LEU A 31 -9.23 2.05 0.94
C LEU A 31 -9.06 0.81 1.81
N LEU A 32 -8.47 -0.27 1.27
CA LEU A 32 -8.17 -1.48 2.03
C LEU A 32 -7.23 -1.21 3.20
N PHE A 33 -6.18 -0.41 2.99
CA PHE A 33 -5.27 0.00 4.06
C PHE A 33 -5.98 0.83 5.14
N MET A 34 -6.85 1.77 4.74
CA MET A 34 -7.60 2.59 5.70
C MET A 34 -8.52 1.74 6.58
N VAL A 35 -9.30 0.83 5.97
CA VAL A 35 -10.20 -0.07 6.71
C VAL A 35 -9.40 -1.03 7.60
N GLY A 36 -8.32 -1.61 7.08
CA GLY A 36 -7.43 -2.48 7.83
C GLY A 36 -6.81 -1.78 9.03
N PHE A 37 -6.34 -0.54 8.87
CA PHE A 37 -5.74 0.25 9.94
C PHE A 37 -6.75 0.52 11.08
N ILE A 38 -7.98 0.93 10.74
CA ILE A 38 -9.05 1.15 11.73
C ILE A 38 -9.32 -0.15 12.50
N TRP A 39 -9.42 -1.28 11.80
CA TRP A 39 -9.58 -2.59 12.44
C TRP A 39 -8.40 -2.98 13.34
N GLY A 40 -7.17 -2.62 12.95
CA GLY A 40 -5.97 -2.79 13.77
C GLY A 40 -6.09 -2.04 15.10
N VAL A 41 -6.45 -0.75 15.05
CA VAL A 41 -6.63 0.10 16.24
C VAL A 41 -7.72 -0.45 17.16
N ILE A 42 -8.86 -0.90 16.61
CA ILE A 42 -9.96 -1.50 17.40
C ILE A 42 -9.48 -2.75 18.15
N ASN A 43 -8.70 -3.62 17.50
CA ASN A 43 -8.14 -4.81 18.15
C ASN A 43 -7.15 -4.47 19.26
N ILE A 44 -6.28 -3.47 19.04
CA ILE A 44 -5.36 -2.98 20.08
C ILE A 44 -6.15 -2.50 21.29
N TRP A 45 -7.18 -1.69 21.06
CA TRP A 45 -7.94 -1.09 22.14
C TRP A 45 -8.76 -2.14 22.91
N GLY A 46 -9.44 -3.05 22.21
CA GLY A 46 -10.17 -4.16 22.81
C GLY A 46 -9.26 -5.13 23.56
N GLY A 47 -8.08 -5.43 23.02
CA GLY A 47 -7.07 -6.23 23.69
C GLY A 47 -6.55 -5.57 24.97
N ALA A 48 -6.30 -4.25 24.93
CA ALA A 48 -5.87 -3.47 26.09
C ALA A 48 -6.93 -3.40 27.19
N ASP A 49 -8.21 -3.25 26.83
CA ASP A 49 -9.32 -3.25 27.79
C ASP A 49 -9.48 -4.62 28.49
N ARG A 50 -9.38 -5.72 27.73
CA ARG A 50 -9.40 -7.08 28.29
C ARG A 50 -8.21 -7.35 29.21
N LEU A 51 -7.02 -6.95 28.80
CA LEU A 51 -5.81 -7.07 29.61
C LEU A 51 -5.94 -6.31 30.94
N LYS A 52 -6.50 -5.09 30.92
CA LYS A 52 -6.78 -4.29 32.12
C LYS A 52 -7.75 -4.98 33.09
N LYS A 53 -8.64 -5.82 32.58
CA LYS A 53 -9.62 -6.60 33.36
C LYS A 53 -9.08 -7.94 33.86
N GLY A 54 -7.78 -8.22 33.65
CA GLY A 54 -7.13 -9.46 34.07
C GLY A 54 -7.26 -10.62 33.09
N ASP A 55 -7.81 -10.38 31.90
CA ASP A 55 -7.90 -11.40 30.84
C ASP A 55 -6.54 -11.50 30.10
N ALA A 56 -5.84 -12.61 30.32
CA ALA A 56 -4.54 -12.89 29.73
C ALA A 56 -4.58 -13.01 28.20
N ASP A 57 -5.76 -13.23 27.60
CA ASP A 57 -5.93 -13.27 26.14
C ASP A 57 -5.96 -11.87 25.52
N GLY A 58 -6.11 -10.81 26.32
CA GLY A 58 -6.06 -9.42 25.86
C GLY A 58 -4.75 -9.06 25.14
N LYS A 59 -3.63 -9.69 25.53
CA LYS A 59 -2.33 -9.53 24.85
C LYS A 59 -2.39 -9.95 23.38
N MET A 60 -3.16 -10.98 23.04
CA MET A 60 -3.27 -11.48 21.67
C MET A 60 -4.06 -10.52 20.78
N GLY A 61 -5.03 -9.80 21.34
CA GLY A 61 -5.74 -8.71 20.66
C GLY A 61 -4.84 -7.51 20.38
N ILE A 62 -3.92 -7.18 21.29
CA ILE A 62 -2.91 -6.14 21.07
C ILE A 62 -1.93 -6.56 19.97
N VAL A 63 -1.40 -7.77 20.04
CA VAL A 63 -0.44 -8.30 19.06
C VAL A 63 -1.06 -8.34 17.67
N SER A 64 -2.28 -8.86 17.53
CA SER A 64 -2.97 -8.91 16.23
C SER A 64 -3.19 -7.52 15.65
N GLY A 65 -3.60 -6.56 16.49
CA GLY A 65 -3.79 -5.18 16.05
C GLY A 65 -2.49 -4.47 15.66
N ILE A 66 -1.39 -4.70 16.37
CA ILE A 66 -0.06 -4.18 16.01
C ILE A 66 0.42 -4.77 14.69
N ILE A 67 0.21 -6.05 14.43
CA ILE A 67 0.61 -6.68 13.16
C ILE A 67 -0.14 -6.04 11.99
N ILE A 68 -1.46 -5.82 12.13
CA ILE A 68 -2.28 -5.21 11.07
C ILE A 68 -1.85 -3.75 10.83
N ALA A 69 -1.70 -2.96 11.88
CA ALA A 69 -1.30 -1.56 11.76
C ALA A 69 0.16 -1.42 11.26
N GLY A 70 1.06 -2.27 11.77
CA GLY A 70 2.46 -2.32 11.38
C GLY A 70 2.66 -2.71 9.92
N ALA A 71 1.87 -3.66 9.39
CA ALA A 71 1.92 -4.04 7.98
C ALA A 71 1.62 -2.84 7.05
N ALA A 72 0.61 -2.03 7.38
CA ALA A 72 0.29 -0.82 6.62
C ALA A 72 1.42 0.22 6.68
N ALA A 73 2.01 0.43 7.86
CA ALA A 73 3.12 1.36 8.05
C ALA A 73 4.39 0.90 7.31
N ILE A 74 4.70 -0.40 7.33
CA ILE A 74 5.86 -0.98 6.61
C ILE A 74 5.68 -0.80 5.10
N MET A 75 4.50 -1.09 4.57
CA MET A 75 4.20 -0.89 3.15
C MET A 75 4.42 0.59 2.76
N ALA A 76 3.85 1.53 3.52
CA ALA A 76 4.03 2.96 3.27
C ALA A 76 5.52 3.38 3.30
N ALA A 77 6.28 2.89 4.28
CA ALA A 77 7.72 3.16 4.39
C ALA A 77 8.52 2.58 3.22
N MET A 78 8.20 1.37 2.75
CA MET A 78 8.85 0.77 1.58
C MET A 78 8.57 1.58 0.30
N PHE A 79 7.30 1.96 0.07
CA PHE A 79 6.94 2.80 -1.08
C PHE A 79 7.68 4.15 -1.09
N TYR A 80 7.90 4.73 0.09
CA TYR A 80 8.67 5.96 0.26
C TYR A 80 10.19 5.74 0.00
N ILE A 81 10.80 4.72 0.59
CA ILE A 81 12.25 4.45 0.50
C ILE A 81 12.66 4.08 -0.93
N PHE A 82 11.86 3.28 -1.65
CA PHE A 82 12.20 2.82 -3.00
C PHE A 82 11.91 3.85 -4.10
N GLY A 83 11.60 5.11 -3.75
CA GLY A 83 11.32 6.16 -4.73
C GLY A 83 10.08 5.86 -5.58
N MET A 84 9.24 4.91 -5.15
CA MET A 84 7.95 4.60 -5.78
C MET A 84 6.89 5.60 -5.32
N SER A 85 7.26 6.87 -5.13
CA SER A 85 6.32 7.94 -4.81
C SER A 85 5.26 8.11 -5.90
N ASP A 86 5.59 7.76 -7.16
CA ASP A 86 4.63 7.67 -8.28
C ASP A 86 3.71 6.42 -8.23
N GLY A 87 4.04 5.47 -7.36
CA GLY A 87 3.19 4.34 -6.95
C GLY A 87 2.45 4.61 -5.63
N ALA A 88 2.98 5.52 -4.81
CA ALA A 88 2.45 5.96 -3.54
C ALA A 88 1.50 7.13 -3.75
N LEU A 89 0.21 6.83 -3.92
CA LEU A 89 -0.93 7.72 -3.68
C LEU A 89 -0.60 9.23 -3.60
N THR A 90 -0.20 9.86 -4.71
CA THR A 90 -0.14 11.32 -4.80
C THR A 90 -1.48 11.78 -5.35
N PRO A 91 -2.43 12.24 -4.51
CA PRO A 91 -3.65 12.84 -5.01
C PRO A 91 -3.29 14.06 -5.87
N GLN A 92 -3.65 14.01 -7.15
CA GLN A 92 -3.61 15.14 -8.06
C GLN A 92 -4.93 15.88 -7.88
N PHE A 93 -4.91 17.00 -7.16
CA PHE A 93 -6.02 17.96 -7.14
C PHE A 93 -5.93 18.87 -8.37
#